data_AF-F3GC39-F1
#
_entry.id   AF-F3GC39-F1
#
_cell.length_a   1.000
_cell.length_b   1.000
_cell.length_c   1.000
_cell.angle_alpha   90.00
_cell.angle_beta   90.00
_cell.angle_gamma   90.00
#
_symmetry.space_group_name_H-M   'P 1'
#
loop_
_entity.id
_entity.type
_entity.pdbx_description
1 polymer ?
#
loop_
_entity_poly.entity_id
_entity_poly.type
_entity_poly.pdbx_seq_one_letter_code
_entity_poly.pdbx_strand_id
1 'polypeptide(L)'
;PGLRPLIAADAFAQAQVGDDGWTVEWPEPDIQIGADTLYLDAQAQAATDENTRIFIGWRARTGLPLAQAAKALGVSPRSITRYSNSREPTPRTLALACLGWDALQQQAQAAEERGVYGKDKKAR
;
A
#
# COMPACT_ATOMS: atom_id res chain seq x y z
N PRO A 1 3.10 -5.09 -14.42
CA PRO A 1 3.10 -6.57 -14.47
C PRO A 1 2.15 -7.10 -13.39
N GLY A 2 1.53 -8.27 -13.59
CA GLY A 2 0.36 -8.72 -12.83
C GLY A 2 -0.94 -8.12 -13.37
N LEU A 3 -1.16 -6.83 -13.13
CA LEU A 3 -2.41 -6.12 -13.51
C LEU A 3 -2.50 -5.66 -14.96
N ARG A 4 -1.50 -5.96 -15.79
CA ARG A 4 -1.44 -5.48 -17.20
C ARG A 4 -2.68 -5.84 -18.05
N PRO A 5 -3.33 -7.01 -17.88
CA PRO A 5 -4.56 -7.33 -18.62
C PRO A 5 -5.69 -6.32 -18.40
N LEU A 6 -5.75 -5.70 -17.21
CA LEU A 6 -6.79 -4.74 -16.84
C LEU A 6 -6.71 -3.39 -17.56
N ILE A 7 -5.71 -3.17 -18.42
CA ILE A 7 -5.64 -1.99 -19.30
C ILE A 7 -6.69 -2.08 -20.42
N ALA A 8 -7.04 -3.30 -20.84
CA ALA A 8 -8.07 -3.52 -21.85
C ALA A 8 -9.46 -3.26 -21.24
N ALA A 9 -10.25 -2.40 -21.88
CA ALA A 9 -11.52 -1.92 -21.32
C ALA A 9 -12.57 -3.02 -21.15
N ASP A 10 -12.58 -3.97 -22.09
CA ASP A 10 -13.41 -5.18 -22.06
C ASP A 10 -13.05 -6.08 -20.87
N ALA A 11 -11.76 -6.34 -20.65
CA ALA A 11 -11.27 -7.07 -19.50
C ALA A 11 -11.59 -6.33 -18.20
N PHE A 12 -11.31 -5.03 -18.13
CA PHE A 12 -11.58 -4.22 -16.93
C PHE A 12 -13.06 -4.21 -16.55
N ALA A 13 -13.97 -4.17 -17.52
CA ALA A 13 -15.41 -4.17 -17.31
C ALA A 13 -15.95 -5.48 -16.70
N GLN A 14 -15.18 -6.58 -16.69
CA GLN A 14 -15.56 -7.85 -16.06
C GLN A 14 -15.37 -7.88 -14.53
N ALA A 15 -15.06 -6.74 -13.91
CA ALA A 15 -14.89 -6.65 -12.47
C ALA A 15 -16.16 -7.13 -11.74
N GLN A 16 -16.01 -8.08 -10.83
CA GLN A 16 -17.09 -8.61 -10.02
C GLN A 16 -16.65 -8.78 -8.57
N VAL A 17 -17.62 -8.81 -7.65
CA VAL A 17 -17.37 -9.12 -6.24
C VAL A 17 -17.14 -10.63 -6.11
N GLY A 18 -16.08 -11.05 -5.43
CA GLY A 18 -15.81 -12.46 -5.15
C GLY A 18 -16.85 -13.07 -4.21
N ASP A 19 -16.89 -14.40 -4.14
CA ASP A 19 -17.98 -15.17 -3.50
C ASP A 19 -18.29 -14.75 -2.05
N ASP A 20 -17.24 -14.46 -1.27
CA ASP A 20 -17.38 -14.07 0.14
C ASP A 20 -17.35 -12.55 0.37
N GLY A 21 -17.31 -11.75 -0.70
CA GLY A 21 -17.32 -10.29 -0.62
C GLY A 21 -16.00 -9.65 -0.17
N TRP A 22 -14.93 -10.42 -0.03
CA TRP A 22 -13.63 -9.93 0.44
C TRP A 22 -12.75 -9.35 -0.67
N THR A 23 -13.14 -9.54 -1.93
CA THR A 23 -12.32 -9.27 -3.11
C THR A 23 -13.16 -8.68 -4.23
N VAL A 24 -12.51 -7.89 -5.07
CA VAL A 24 -12.96 -7.61 -6.43
C VAL A 24 -12.08 -8.41 -7.37
N GLU A 25 -12.70 -9.13 -8.29
CA GLU A 25 -12.05 -10.14 -9.10
C GLU A 25 -12.33 -9.95 -10.58
N TRP A 26 -11.34 -10.35 -11.37
CA TRP A 26 -11.42 -10.54 -12.81
C TRP A 26 -11.05 -12.00 -13.07
N PRO A 27 -12.05 -12.91 -13.17
CA PRO A 27 -11.80 -14.35 -13.21
C PRO A 27 -10.99 -14.80 -14.43
N GLU A 28 -11.25 -14.20 -15.60
CA GLU A 28 -10.57 -14.58 -16.84
C GLU A 28 -9.05 -14.32 -16.80
N PRO A 29 -8.56 -13.13 -16.40
CA PRO A 29 -7.13 -12.91 -16.23
C PRO A 29 -6.56 -13.47 -14.90
N ASP A 30 -7.37 -14.15 -14.07
CA ASP A 30 -6.99 -14.64 -12.73
C ASP A 30 -6.41 -13.54 -11.84
N ILE A 31 -7.14 -12.42 -11.72
CA ILE A 31 -6.75 -11.27 -10.90
C ILE A 31 -7.75 -11.07 -9.80
N GLN A 32 -7.25 -10.92 -8.57
CA GLN A 32 -8.04 -10.60 -7.39
C GLN A 32 -7.38 -9.44 -6.64
N ILE A 33 -8.19 -8.49 -6.18
CA ILE A 33 -7.75 -7.37 -5.35
C ILE A 33 -8.62 -7.35 -4.09
N GLY A 34 -7.99 -7.29 -2.92
CA GLY A 34 -8.69 -7.21 -1.64
C GLY A 34 -9.59 -5.97 -1.56
N ALA A 35 -10.81 -6.16 -1.08
CA ALA A 35 -11.79 -5.09 -0.89
C ALA A 35 -11.29 -4.03 0.12
N ASP A 36 -10.49 -4.44 1.10
CA ASP A 36 -9.83 -3.56 2.06
C ASP A 36 -8.82 -2.62 1.40
N THR A 37 -8.03 -3.13 0.46
CA THR A 37 -7.06 -2.37 -0.31
C THR A 37 -7.78 -1.36 -1.22
N LEU A 38 -8.79 -1.82 -1.97
CA LEU A 38 -9.60 -0.94 -2.82
C LEU A 38 -10.34 0.14 -2.02
N TYR A 39 -10.86 -0.21 -0.85
CA TYR A 39 -11.50 0.74 0.05
C TYR A 39 -10.51 1.84 0.49
N LEU A 40 -9.29 1.45 0.89
CA LEU A 40 -8.27 2.43 1.28
C LEU A 40 -7.83 3.29 0.07
N ASP A 41 -7.66 2.71 -1.12
CA ASP A 41 -7.32 3.48 -2.31
C ASP A 41 -8.42 4.50 -2.68
N ALA A 42 -9.70 4.10 -2.62
CA ALA A 42 -10.82 5.00 -2.84
C ALA A 42 -10.83 6.15 -1.81
N GLN A 43 -10.58 5.84 -0.54
CA GLN A 43 -10.49 6.86 0.52
C GLN A 43 -9.30 7.81 0.31
N ALA A 44 -8.15 7.32 -0.16
CA ALA A 44 -7.00 8.16 -0.47
C ALA A 44 -7.29 9.11 -1.65
N GLN A 45 -7.95 8.61 -2.70
CA GLN A 45 -8.36 9.39 -3.86
C GLN A 45 -9.40 10.47 -3.49
N ALA A 46 -10.32 10.15 -2.59
CA ALA A 46 -11.36 11.07 -2.11
C ALA A 46 -10.89 12.03 -1.00
N ALA A 47 -9.67 11.87 -0.47
CA ALA A 47 -9.19 12.67 0.65
C ALA A 47 -9.17 14.18 0.31
N THR A 48 -9.81 14.96 1.17
CA THR A 48 -9.95 16.42 1.05
C THR A 48 -8.73 17.19 1.56
N ASP A 49 -7.86 16.53 2.33
CA ASP A 49 -6.60 17.10 2.84
C ASP A 49 -5.40 16.20 2.54
N GLU A 50 -4.24 16.83 2.38
CA GLU A 50 -3.00 16.16 1.96
C GLU A 50 -2.47 15.18 3.01
N ASN A 51 -2.60 15.49 4.31
CA ASN A 51 -2.08 14.60 5.35
C ASN A 51 -2.86 13.28 5.38
N THR A 52 -4.19 13.36 5.24
CA THR A 52 -5.06 12.18 5.14
C THR A 52 -4.77 11.39 3.86
N ARG A 53 -4.56 12.08 2.72
CA ARG A 53 -4.14 11.42 1.47
C ARG A 53 -2.84 10.64 1.64
N ILE A 54 -1.82 11.27 2.24
CA ILE A 54 -0.51 10.66 2.51
C ILE A 54 -0.69 9.40 3.37
N PHE A 55 -1.42 9.52 4.49
CA PHE A 55 -1.56 8.42 5.45
C PHE A 55 -2.38 7.26 4.90
N ILE A 56 -3.53 7.51 4.28
CA ILE A 56 -4.36 6.44 3.71
C ILE A 56 -3.65 5.79 2.52
N GLY A 57 -3.03 6.58 1.64
CA GLY A 57 -2.24 6.06 0.54
C GLY A 57 -1.06 5.20 1.02
N TRP A 58 -0.40 5.60 2.12
CA TRP A 58 0.63 4.79 2.75
C TRP A 58 0.07 3.47 3.32
N ARG A 59 -1.11 3.50 3.95
CA ARG A 59 -1.80 2.28 4.43
C ARG A 59 -2.11 1.31 3.29
N ALA A 60 -2.64 1.81 2.18
CA ALA A 60 -2.97 0.99 1.02
C ALA A 60 -1.72 0.37 0.37
N ARG A 61 -0.70 1.20 0.10
CA ARG A 61 0.53 0.74 -0.59
C ARG A 61 1.36 -0.24 0.23
N THR A 62 1.44 -0.06 1.55
CA THR A 62 2.28 -0.92 2.38
C THR A 62 1.61 -2.25 2.72
N GLY A 63 0.27 -2.31 2.72
CA GLY A 63 -0.49 -3.52 3.08
C GLY A 63 -0.21 -4.02 4.50
N LEU A 64 0.43 -3.22 5.36
CA LEU A 64 0.85 -3.67 6.68
C LEU A 64 -0.36 -3.99 7.56
N PRO A 65 -0.35 -5.12 8.29
CA PRO A 65 -1.33 -5.38 9.33
C PRO A 65 -1.37 -4.24 10.36
N LEU A 66 -2.54 -4.02 10.98
CA LEU A 66 -2.76 -2.89 11.89
C LEU A 66 -1.66 -2.74 12.96
N ALA A 67 -1.26 -3.85 13.59
CA ALA A 67 -0.22 -3.87 14.61
C ALA A 67 1.17 -3.52 14.06
N GLN A 68 1.48 -3.95 12.84
CA GLN A 68 2.76 -3.63 12.20
C GLN A 68 2.83 -2.17 11.77
N ALA A 69 1.73 -1.62 11.24
CA ALA A 69 1.65 -0.20 10.92
C ALA A 69 1.78 0.69 12.17
N ALA A 70 1.14 0.29 13.28
CA ALA A 70 1.27 0.96 14.56
C ALA A 70 2.73 0.99 15.04
N LYS A 71 3.42 -0.15 14.95
CA LYS A 71 4.85 -0.28 15.26
C LYS A 71 5.72 0.58 14.33
N ALA A 72 5.45 0.55 13.02
CA ALA A 72 6.21 1.30 12.01
C ALA A 72 6.17 2.81 12.25
N LEU A 73 5.01 3.34 12.64
CA LEU A 73 4.81 4.78 12.86
C LEU A 73 5.00 5.21 14.32
N GLY A 74 5.28 4.28 15.23
CA GLY A 74 5.48 4.58 16.65
C GLY A 74 4.22 5.08 17.37
N VAL A 75 3.04 4.58 16.98
CA VAL A 75 1.75 4.98 17.56
C VAL A 75 0.94 3.77 18.01
N SER A 76 -0.19 4.00 18.70
CA SER A 76 -1.08 2.91 19.10
C SER A 76 -1.89 2.37 17.91
N PRO A 77 -2.28 1.07 17.91
CA PRO A 77 -3.20 0.52 16.91
C PRO A 77 -4.51 1.31 16.81
N ARG A 78 -5.00 1.84 17.93
CA ARG A 78 -6.18 2.70 17.98
C ARG A 78 -6.01 4.00 17.17
N SER A 79 -4.80 4.57 17.14
CA SER A 79 -4.52 5.77 16.33
C SER A 79 -4.58 5.43 14.84
N ILE A 80 -4.03 4.28 14.45
CA ILE A 80 -4.12 3.82 13.06
C ILE A 80 -5.58 3.63 12.65
N THR A 81 -6.39 2.93 13.45
CA THR A 81 -7.82 2.72 13.16
C THR A 81 -8.60 4.03 13.08
N ARG A 82 -8.36 4.97 14.01
CA ARG A 82 -9.02 6.27 14.05
C ARG A 82 -8.88 7.01 12.73
N TYR A 83 -7.65 7.12 12.23
CA TYR A 83 -7.37 7.89 11.01
C TYR A 83 -7.63 7.09 9.74
N SER A 84 -7.62 5.74 9.77
CA SER A 84 -7.89 4.89 8.59
C SER A 84 -9.33 5.02 8.08
N ASN A 85 -10.27 5.36 8.95
CA ASN A 85 -11.67 5.56 8.57
C ASN A 85 -11.98 6.96 8.03
N SER A 86 -10.96 7.83 7.90
CA SER A 86 -11.05 9.22 7.43
C SER A 86 -12.12 10.08 8.13
N ARG A 87 -12.56 9.68 9.33
CA ARG A 87 -13.54 10.44 10.13
C ARG A 87 -12.92 11.66 10.79
N GLU A 88 -11.62 11.59 11.05
CA GLU A 88 -10.82 12.66 11.63
C GLU A 88 -9.66 12.97 10.68
N PRO A 89 -9.33 14.26 10.46
CA PRO A 89 -8.21 14.63 9.63
C PRO A 89 -6.91 14.10 10.23
N THR A 90 -6.02 13.62 9.38
CA THR A 90 -4.77 13.02 9.83
C THR A 90 -3.80 14.11 10.34
N PRO A 91 -3.21 13.96 11.54
CA PRO A 91 -2.21 14.89 12.05
C PRO A 91 -1.00 14.96 11.12
N ARG A 92 -0.45 16.18 10.94
CA ARG A 92 0.76 16.39 10.13
C ARG A 92 1.95 15.54 10.60
N THR A 93 2.08 15.33 11.90
CA THR A 93 3.13 14.48 12.49
C THR A 93 3.02 13.03 12.02
N LEU A 94 1.81 12.50 11.90
CA LEU A 94 1.57 11.14 11.45
C LEU A 94 1.86 11.00 9.94
N ALA A 95 1.43 11.98 9.13
CA ALA A 95 1.74 12.00 7.71
C ALA A 95 3.25 12.07 7.44
N LEU A 96 3.97 12.92 8.19
CA LEU A 96 5.43 13.00 8.10
C LEU A 96 6.12 11.70 8.55
N ALA A 97 5.57 10.99 9.54
CA ALA A 97 6.08 9.68 9.95
C ALA A 97 5.94 8.64 8.82
N CYS A 98 4.83 8.65 8.06
CA CYS A 98 4.67 7.80 6.88
C CYS A 98 5.74 8.09 5.82
N LEU A 99 5.94 9.36 5.48
CA LEU A 99 6.97 9.76 4.51
C LEU A 99 8.38 9.40 4.98
N GLY A 100 8.67 9.62 6.26
CA GLY A 100 9.95 9.25 6.87
C GLY A 100 10.19 7.74 6.84
N TRP A 101 9.16 6.94 7.10
CA TRP A 101 9.25 5.49 7.02
C TRP A 101 9.56 5.02 5.58
N ASP A 102 8.84 5.53 4.57
CA ASP A 102 9.09 5.21 3.16
C ASP A 102 10.53 5.57 2.75
N ALA A 103 11.03 6.74 3.18
CA ALA A 103 12.40 7.18 2.88
C ALA A 103 13.46 6.26 3.49
N LEU A 104 13.25 5.78 4.72
CA LEU A 104 14.15 4.83 5.38
C LEU A 104 14.16 3.47 4.69
N GLN A 105 13.00 2.98 4.23
CA GLN A 105 12.91 1.72 3.48
C GLN A 105 13.63 1.79 2.13
N GLN A 106 13.49 2.90 1.40
CA GLN A 106 14.20 3.11 0.14
C GLN A 106 15.72 3.14 0.33
N GLN A 107 16.21 3.76 1.40
CA GLN A 107 17.64 3.78 1.72
C GLN A 107 18.17 2.38 2.05
N ALA A 108 17.43 1.60 2.83
CA ALA A 108 17.79 0.22 3.15
C ALA A 108 17.89 -0.64 1.89
N GLN A 109 16.89 -0.57 1.01
CA GLN A 109 16.88 -1.32 -0.25
C GLN A 109 18.03 -0.90 -1.17
N ALA A 110 18.30 0.41 -1.30
CA ALA A 110 19.43 0.90 -2.09
C ALA A 110 20.80 0.46 -1.51
N ALA A 111 20.91 0.33 -0.19
CA ALA A 111 22.12 -0.19 0.45
C ALA A 111 22.31 -1.69 0.17
N GLU A 112 21.23 -2.47 0.22
CA GLU A 112 21.24 -3.90 -0.13
C GLU A 112 21.63 -4.13 -1.59
N GLU A 113 21.04 -3.40 -2.54
CA GLU A 113 21.35 -3.50 -3.97
C GLU A 113 22.83 -3.18 -4.27
N ARG A 114 23.40 -2.18 -3.58
CA ARG A 114 24.82 -1.84 -3.70
C ARG A 114 25.74 -2.91 -3.12
N GLY A 115 25.30 -3.62 -2.08
CA GLY A 115 26.06 -4.70 -1.42
C GLY A 115 26.14 -6.00 -2.22
N VAL A 116 25.27 -6.20 -3.22
CA VAL A 116 25.20 -7.44 -4.02
C VAL A 116 26.29 -7.55 -5.10
N TYR A 117 27.06 -6.49 -5.38
CA TYR A 117 28.20 -6.55 -6.29
C TYR A 117 29.51 -6.95 -5.58
N GLY A 118 29.85 -8.25 -5.66
CA GLY A 118 31.14 -8.71 -5.15
C GLY A 118 31.44 -10.20 -5.24
N LYS A 119 31.05 -10.92 -6.29
CA LYS A 119 31.61 -12.25 -6.60
C LYS A 119 31.76 -12.51 -8.10
N ASP A 120 32.52 -11.67 -8.80
CA ASP A 120 33.21 -12.14 -10.00
C ASP A 120 34.41 -12.98 -9.56
N LYS A 121 34.21 -14.30 -9.48
CA LYS A 121 35.31 -15.25 -9.43
C LYS A 121 36.01 -15.21 -10.80
N LYS A 122 37.04 -14.37 -10.93
CA LYS A 122 38.10 -14.59 -11.91
C LYS A 122 39.01 -15.73 -11.46
N ALA A 123 39.41 -16.51 -12.46
CA ALA A 123 40.52 -17.47 -12.50
C ALA A 123 40.30 -18.83 -11.80
N ARG A 124 40.14 -19.89 -12.58
CA ARG A 124 41.30 -20.64 -13.11
C ARG A 124 40.89 -21.49 -14.31
#